data_AF-A0A537ER21-F1
#
_entry.id   AF-A0A537ER21-F1
#
_cell.length_a   1.000
_cell.length_b   1.000
_cell.length_c   1.000
_cell.angle_alpha   90.00
_cell.angle_beta   90.00
_cell.angle_gamma   90.00
#
_symmetry.space_group_name_H-M   'P 1'
#
loop_
_entity.id
_entity.type
_entity.pdbx_description
1 polymer ?
#
loop_
_entity_poly.entity_id
_entity_poly.type
_entity_poly.pdbx_seq_one_letter_code
_entity_poly.pdbx_strand_id
1 'polypeptide(L)'
;MKAPILVLALLALVGLAPMAQASSQTTTFNKSFTFDSLTVTVSGTITVDTTAQTVSGSITITVVNDTSGQTIFSRTIPIDLSFNANNGARFVLEVPTFPTTLAISSSVTSGSTTSTSFGVSKTPDINHDGVINIVDLTSIAANFGTSNSAADLTSDGTVNIQDLTLVALDFGEPVVFA
;
A
#
# COMPACT_ATOMS: atom_id res chain seq x y z
N MET A 1 -37.21 45.65 -52.50
CA MET A 1 -37.99 44.79 -51.59
C MET A 1 -37.61 43.33 -51.81
N LYS A 2 -36.78 42.77 -50.92
CA LYS A 2 -36.69 41.33 -50.56
C LYS A 2 -35.81 41.26 -49.31
N ALA A 3 -36.36 40.64 -48.26
CA ALA A 3 -35.82 40.55 -46.91
C ALA A 3 -34.86 39.33 -46.77
N PRO A 4 -34.14 39.17 -45.64
CA PRO A 4 -32.84 38.49 -45.53
C PRO A 4 -32.97 36.99 -45.18
N ILE A 5 -31.85 36.25 -45.28
CA ILE A 5 -31.68 34.94 -44.63
C ILE A 5 -30.69 35.11 -43.48
N LEU A 6 -31.20 35.03 -42.26
CA LEU A 6 -30.44 34.96 -41.02
C LEU A 6 -30.02 33.49 -40.82
N VAL A 7 -28.72 33.20 -40.83
CA VAL A 7 -28.23 31.87 -40.43
C VAL A 7 -28.26 31.80 -38.91
N LEU A 8 -29.19 31.01 -38.40
CA LEU A 8 -29.32 30.68 -36.98
C LEU A 8 -28.23 29.66 -36.64
N ALA A 9 -27.14 30.09 -35.99
CA ALA A 9 -26.16 29.18 -35.42
C ALA A 9 -26.80 28.43 -34.24
N LEU A 10 -27.02 27.13 -34.41
CA LEU A 10 -27.51 26.23 -33.37
C LEU A 10 -26.40 26.07 -32.32
N LEU A 11 -26.62 26.62 -31.13
CA LEU A 11 -25.75 26.45 -29.97
C LEU A 11 -25.98 25.02 -29.43
N ALA A 12 -25.07 24.09 -29.75
CA ALA A 12 -25.08 22.76 -29.14
C ALA A 12 -24.64 22.89 -27.67
N LEU A 13 -25.61 22.89 -26.77
CA LEU A 13 -25.41 22.78 -25.33
C LEU A 13 -24.93 21.34 -25.05
N VAL A 14 -23.61 21.12 -25.03
CA VAL A 14 -23.03 19.88 -24.52
C VAL A 14 -23.27 19.87 -23.02
N GLY A 15 -24.33 19.19 -22.59
CA GLY A 15 -24.50 18.82 -21.20
C GLY A 15 -23.29 18.00 -20.79
N LEU A 16 -22.44 18.56 -19.93
CA LEU A 16 -21.48 17.79 -19.15
C LEU A 16 -22.31 16.86 -18.26
N ALA A 17 -22.58 15.65 -18.74
CA ALA A 17 -22.93 14.58 -17.83
C ALA A 17 -21.81 14.50 -16.78
N PRO A 18 -22.12 14.36 -15.48
CA PRO A 18 -21.08 14.03 -14.52
C PRO A 18 -20.38 12.78 -15.05
N MET A 19 -19.05 12.83 -15.19
CA MET A 19 -18.27 11.68 -15.62
C MET A 19 -18.64 10.53 -14.69
N ALA A 20 -19.35 9.53 -15.22
CA ALA A 20 -19.60 8.31 -14.49
C ALA A 20 -18.24 7.72 -14.18
N GLN A 21 -17.88 7.72 -12.90
CA GLN A 21 -16.61 7.21 -12.43
C GLN A 21 -16.54 5.73 -12.83
N ALA A 22 -15.48 5.33 -13.52
CA ALA A 22 -15.32 3.93 -13.90
C ALA A 22 -15.35 3.07 -12.63
N SER A 23 -16.26 2.08 -12.59
CA SER A 23 -16.40 1.19 -11.45
C SER A 23 -15.12 0.41 -11.17
N SER A 24 -14.32 0.17 -12.20
CA SER A 24 -13.04 -0.50 -12.12
C SER A 24 -11.93 0.39 -12.66
N GLN A 25 -10.86 0.55 -11.88
CA GLN A 25 -9.71 1.39 -12.22
C GLN A 25 -8.40 0.68 -11.90
N THR A 26 -7.56 0.53 -12.92
CA THR A 26 -6.23 -0.07 -12.80
C THR A 26 -5.16 1.00 -12.71
N THR A 27 -4.20 0.79 -11.82
CA THR A 27 -2.98 1.58 -11.71
C THR A 27 -1.75 0.69 -11.74
N THR A 28 -0.66 1.22 -12.29
CA THR A 28 0.65 0.58 -12.33
C THR A 28 1.61 1.40 -11.49
N PHE A 29 2.47 0.73 -10.73
CA PHE A 29 3.46 1.39 -9.90
C PHE A 29 4.81 0.68 -9.97
N ASN A 30 5.85 1.45 -9.69
CA ASN A 30 7.20 0.98 -9.43
C ASN A 30 7.79 1.96 -8.41
N LYS A 31 7.98 1.49 -7.18
CA LYS A 31 8.44 2.28 -6.03
C LYS A 31 9.66 1.59 -5.43
N SER A 32 10.65 2.39 -5.03
CA SER A 32 11.83 1.89 -4.34
C SER A 32 12.00 2.60 -3.01
N PHE A 33 12.37 1.83 -1.99
CA PHE A 33 12.61 2.26 -0.61
C PHE A 33 13.97 1.75 -0.17
N THR A 34 14.57 2.42 0.79
CA THR A 34 15.80 1.97 1.45
C THR A 34 15.49 1.73 2.93
N PHE A 35 15.85 0.56 3.44
CA PHE A 35 15.68 0.19 4.84
C PHE A 35 16.85 -0.69 5.27
N ASP A 36 17.61 -0.31 6.30
CA ASP A 36 18.75 -1.10 6.83
C ASP A 36 19.74 -1.63 5.77
N SER A 37 20.19 -0.76 4.86
CA SER A 37 21.07 -1.14 3.73
C SER A 37 20.46 -2.17 2.76
N LEU A 38 19.13 -2.22 2.71
CA LEU A 38 18.36 -2.97 1.73
C LEU A 38 17.60 -2.00 0.82
N THR A 39 17.74 -2.18 -0.48
CA THR A 39 16.83 -1.59 -1.45
C THR A 39 15.64 -2.54 -1.63
N VAL A 40 14.45 -2.04 -1.29
CA VAL A 40 13.17 -2.73 -1.49
C VAL A 40 12.44 -2.09 -2.66
N THR A 41 12.24 -2.84 -3.73
CA THR A 41 11.45 -2.43 -4.89
C THR A 41 10.10 -3.12 -4.88
N VAL A 42 9.03 -2.32 -4.95
CA VAL A 42 7.63 -2.75 -5.02
C VAL A 42 7.06 -2.28 -6.34
N SER A 43 6.73 -3.22 -7.21
CA SER A 43 6.25 -2.94 -8.57
C SER A 43 5.07 -3.81 -8.93
N GLY A 44 4.21 -3.37 -9.83
CA GLY A 44 3.09 -4.19 -10.26
C GLY A 44 1.89 -3.39 -10.72
N THR A 45 0.76 -4.09 -10.72
CA THR A 45 -0.54 -3.56 -11.12
C THR A 45 -1.56 -3.86 -10.03
N ILE A 46 -2.43 -2.88 -9.78
CA ILE A 46 -3.58 -3.02 -8.90
C ILE A 46 -4.81 -2.46 -9.60
N THR A 47 -5.88 -3.25 -9.61
CA THR A 47 -7.20 -2.90 -10.09
C THR A 47 -8.15 -2.82 -8.92
N VAL A 48 -8.76 -1.66 -8.73
CA VAL A 48 -9.82 -1.45 -7.74
C VAL A 48 -11.16 -1.49 -8.45
N ASP A 49 -12.03 -2.41 -8.05
CA ASP A 49 -13.44 -2.44 -8.44
C ASP A 49 -14.30 -1.96 -7.25
N THR A 50 -14.90 -0.78 -7.36
CA THR A 50 -15.72 -0.18 -6.31
C THR A 50 -17.14 -0.75 -6.27
N THR A 51 -17.59 -1.44 -7.32
CA THR A 51 -18.89 -2.13 -7.36
C THR A 51 -18.79 -3.50 -6.67
N ALA A 52 -17.76 -4.27 -7.02
CA ALA A 52 -17.46 -5.55 -6.36
C ALA A 52 -16.80 -5.35 -4.98
N GLN A 53 -16.29 -4.14 -4.71
CA GLN A 53 -15.48 -3.81 -3.52
C GLN A 53 -14.25 -4.71 -3.39
N THR A 54 -13.54 -4.90 -4.51
CA THR A 54 -12.36 -5.77 -4.59
C THR A 54 -11.13 -5.01 -5.07
N VAL A 55 -9.98 -5.35 -4.49
CA VAL A 55 -8.65 -4.98 -4.97
C VAL A 55 -7.98 -6.23 -5.51
N SER A 56 -7.63 -6.20 -6.79
CA SER A 56 -7.02 -7.33 -7.48
C SER A 56 -5.76 -6.93 -8.21
N GLY A 57 -4.87 -7.86 -8.52
CA GLY A 57 -3.68 -7.58 -9.33
C GLY A 57 -2.49 -8.44 -8.95
N SER A 58 -1.30 -7.92 -9.20
CA SER A 58 -0.06 -8.60 -8.85
C SER A 58 1.01 -7.61 -8.40
N ILE A 59 1.69 -7.94 -7.31
CA ILE A 59 2.79 -7.16 -6.77
C ILE A 59 4.06 -8.00 -6.82
N THR A 60 5.07 -7.49 -7.53
CA THR A 60 6.43 -8.01 -7.49
C THR A 60 7.23 -7.22 -6.46
N ILE A 61 7.76 -7.94 -5.48
CA ILE A 61 8.69 -7.42 -4.49
C ILE A 61 10.08 -7.91 -4.84
N THR A 62 11.07 -7.04 -4.81
CA THR A 62 12.48 -7.39 -4.89
C THR A 62 13.24 -6.69 -3.78
N VAL A 63 14.02 -7.44 -3.02
CA VAL A 63 14.89 -6.92 -1.96
C VAL A 63 16.33 -7.21 -2.33
N VAL A 64 17.16 -6.18 -2.35
CA VAL A 64 18.58 -6.25 -2.70
C VAL A 64 19.40 -5.70 -1.53
N ASN A 65 20.47 -6.39 -1.16
CA ASN A 65 21.45 -5.86 -0.23
C ASN A 65 22.29 -4.78 -0.92
N ASP A 66 22.26 -3.55 -0.41
CA ASP A 66 22.92 -2.40 -1.05
C ASP A 66 24.45 -2.51 -1.05
N THR A 67 25.00 -3.24 -0.09
CA THR A 67 26.46 -3.40 0.04
C THR A 67 27.02 -4.42 -0.93
N SER A 68 26.34 -5.56 -1.10
CA SER A 68 26.82 -6.67 -1.93
C SER A 68 26.18 -6.73 -3.32
N GLY A 69 25.08 -6.01 -3.54
CA GLY A 69 24.26 -6.09 -4.75
C GLY A 69 23.46 -7.39 -4.89
N GLN A 70 23.49 -8.27 -3.88
CA GLN A 70 22.81 -9.56 -3.93
C GLN A 70 21.31 -9.41 -3.70
N THR A 71 20.50 -10.03 -4.56
CA THR A 71 19.07 -10.19 -4.34
C THR A 71 18.82 -11.16 -3.18
N ILE A 72 18.22 -10.66 -2.11
CA ILE A 72 17.83 -11.43 -0.92
C ILE A 72 16.47 -12.11 -1.14
N PHE A 73 15.56 -11.39 -1.77
CA PHE A 73 14.19 -11.85 -2.00
C PHE A 73 13.69 -11.33 -3.35
N SER A 74 12.99 -12.15 -4.12
CA SER A 74 12.27 -11.70 -5.31
C SER A 74 11.09 -12.63 -5.61
N ARG A 75 9.86 -12.11 -5.50
CA ARG A 75 8.63 -12.87 -5.76
C ARG A 75 7.52 -11.96 -6.27
N THR A 76 6.61 -12.55 -7.05
CA THR A 76 5.37 -11.93 -7.50
C THR A 76 4.20 -12.55 -6.76
N ILE A 77 3.43 -11.73 -6.06
CA ILE A 77 2.30 -12.11 -5.22
C ILE A 77 1.01 -11.67 -5.89
N PRO A 78 0.06 -12.59 -6.15
CA PRO A 78 -1.28 -12.19 -6.59
C PRO A 78 -2.00 -11.51 -5.42
N ILE A 79 -2.68 -10.41 -5.72
CA ILE A 79 -3.55 -9.71 -4.77
C ILE A 79 -4.99 -9.97 -5.19
N ASP A 80 -5.80 -10.42 -4.25
CA ASP A 80 -7.24 -10.56 -4.36
C ASP A 80 -7.86 -10.36 -2.98
N LEU A 81 -8.29 -9.13 -2.71
CA LEU A 81 -8.76 -8.69 -1.39
C LEU A 81 -10.11 -8.00 -1.54
N SER A 82 -11.00 -8.21 -0.58
CA SER A 82 -12.25 -7.45 -0.46
C SER A 82 -12.08 -6.30 0.54
N PHE A 83 -12.73 -5.17 0.30
CA PHE A 83 -12.67 -4.00 1.18
C PHE A 83 -14.05 -3.34 1.33
N ASN A 84 -14.16 -2.33 2.21
CA ASN A 84 -15.35 -1.47 2.29
C ASN A 84 -15.09 -0.17 1.50
N ALA A 85 -15.98 0.17 0.58
CA ALA A 85 -15.83 1.28 -0.37
C ALA A 85 -15.41 2.65 0.24
N ASN A 86 -15.64 2.87 1.53
CA ASN A 86 -15.32 4.14 2.21
C ASN A 86 -13.84 4.29 2.62
N ASN A 87 -13.07 3.21 2.69
CA ASN A 87 -11.74 3.21 3.34
C ASN A 87 -10.57 2.86 2.40
N GLY A 88 -10.84 2.56 1.12
CA GLY A 88 -9.86 1.88 0.28
C GLY A 88 -9.49 0.51 0.85
N ALA A 89 -8.41 -0.09 0.36
CA ALA A 89 -7.85 -1.31 0.92
C ALA A 89 -6.50 -1.02 1.56
N ARG A 90 -6.25 -1.62 2.72
CA ARG A 90 -4.93 -1.67 3.34
C ARG A 90 -4.59 -3.14 3.60
N PHE A 91 -3.31 -3.46 3.52
CA PHE A 91 -2.78 -4.79 3.79
C PHE A 91 -1.27 -4.68 3.99
N VAL A 92 -0.70 -5.68 4.64
CA VAL A 92 0.75 -5.77 4.87
C VAL A 92 1.29 -6.95 4.07
N LEU A 93 2.34 -6.71 3.28
CA LEU A 93 3.11 -7.80 2.69
C LEU A 93 4.28 -8.10 3.62
N GLU A 94 4.32 -9.28 4.21
CA GLU A 94 5.46 -9.74 4.99
C GLU A 94 6.50 -10.40 4.11
N VAL A 95 7.73 -9.92 4.20
CA VAL A 95 8.85 -10.35 3.36
C VAL A 95 9.92 -10.97 4.26
N PRO A 96 10.10 -12.29 4.22
CA PRO A 96 11.13 -12.94 5.02
C PRO A 96 12.51 -12.52 4.51
N THR A 97 13.22 -11.74 5.31
CA THR A 97 14.64 -11.44 5.12
C THR A 97 15.42 -11.94 6.34
N PHE A 98 16.75 -11.91 6.28
CA PHE A 98 17.59 -12.30 7.40
C PHE A 98 18.49 -11.13 7.78
N PRO A 99 18.58 -10.77 9.09
CA PRO A 99 18.02 -11.46 10.25
C PRO A 99 16.59 -11.06 10.65
N THR A 100 15.95 -10.14 9.92
CA THR A 100 14.62 -9.59 10.27
C THR A 100 13.59 -9.83 9.17
N THR A 101 12.31 -9.92 9.52
CA THR A 101 11.21 -9.89 8.54
C THR A 101 10.84 -8.44 8.27
N LEU A 102 10.75 -8.06 6.99
CA LEU A 102 10.27 -6.73 6.59
C LEU A 102 8.75 -6.76 6.41
N ALA A 103 8.10 -5.65 6.69
CA ALA A 103 6.73 -5.38 6.30
C ALA A 103 6.70 -4.29 5.22
N ILE A 104 5.84 -4.49 4.22
CA ILE A 104 5.47 -3.47 3.26
C ILE A 104 4.01 -3.09 3.53
N SER A 105 3.82 -2.02 4.31
CA SER A 105 2.51 -1.43 4.55
C SER A 105 1.97 -0.87 3.25
N SER A 106 0.87 -1.41 2.76
CA SER A 106 0.30 -1.08 1.45
C SER A 106 -1.06 -0.43 1.63
N SER A 107 -1.28 0.73 1.00
CA SER A 107 -2.59 1.37 0.94
C SER A 107 -3.00 1.64 -0.50
N VAL A 108 -4.26 1.33 -0.79
CA VAL A 108 -4.89 1.51 -2.09
C VAL A 108 -6.14 2.34 -1.88
N THR A 109 -6.17 3.55 -2.44
CA THR A 109 -7.31 4.46 -2.31
C THR A 109 -8.02 4.59 -3.65
N SER A 110 -9.34 4.38 -3.64
CA SER A 110 -10.21 4.66 -4.78
C SER A 110 -10.67 6.12 -4.76
N GLY A 111 -10.34 6.86 -5.81
CA GLY A 111 -10.85 8.20 -6.07
C GLY A 111 -11.21 8.38 -7.54
N SER A 112 -11.16 9.61 -8.05
CA SER A 112 -11.23 9.85 -9.51
C SER A 112 -10.14 9.06 -10.26
N THR A 113 -9.02 8.83 -9.59
CA THR A 113 -7.96 7.89 -9.97
C THR A 113 -7.67 6.93 -8.81
N THR A 114 -7.30 5.68 -9.13
CA THR A 114 -6.72 4.75 -8.14
C THR A 114 -5.29 5.17 -7.80
N SER A 115 -5.00 5.32 -6.51
CA SER A 115 -3.66 5.62 -5.99
C SER A 115 -3.16 4.54 -5.04
N THR A 116 -1.87 4.22 -5.12
CA THR A 116 -1.20 3.27 -4.22
C THR A 116 -0.09 3.96 -3.45
N SER A 117 0.01 3.71 -2.15
CA SER A 117 1.13 4.13 -1.31
C SER A 117 1.71 2.92 -0.59
N PHE A 118 3.03 2.95 -0.38
CA PHE A 118 3.75 1.90 0.33
C PHE A 118 4.70 2.51 1.36
N GLY A 119 4.91 1.79 2.47
CA GLY A 119 5.95 2.05 3.46
C GLY A 119 6.71 0.77 3.77
N VAL A 120 7.96 0.88 4.20
CA VAL A 120 8.80 -0.28 4.56
C VAL A 120 9.32 -0.11 5.98
N SER A 121 9.20 -1.16 6.78
CA SER A 121 9.73 -1.27 8.14
C SER A 121 10.08 -2.72 8.46
N LYS A 122 10.56 -3.01 9.68
CA LYS A 122 10.42 -4.38 10.21
C LYS A 122 8.94 -4.69 10.44
N THR A 123 8.60 -5.97 10.47
CA THR A 123 7.21 -6.36 10.62
C THR A 123 6.61 -5.92 11.96
N PRO A 124 5.41 -5.30 11.95
CA PRO A 124 4.64 -5.06 13.16
C PRO A 124 3.96 -6.31 13.70
N ASP A 125 3.82 -7.39 12.93
CA ASP A 125 3.36 -8.71 13.40
C ASP A 125 4.54 -9.44 14.08
N ILE A 126 4.88 -8.98 15.29
CA ILE A 126 6.09 -9.38 16.01
C ILE A 126 6.01 -10.81 16.55
N ASN A 127 4.80 -11.33 16.71
CA ASN A 127 4.58 -12.72 17.14
C ASN A 127 4.40 -13.69 15.94
N HIS A 128 4.32 -13.17 14.71
CA HIS A 128 4.14 -13.90 13.47
C HIS A 128 2.89 -14.79 13.45
N ASP A 129 1.78 -14.31 14.01
CA ASP A 129 0.51 -15.01 14.02
C ASP A 129 -0.38 -14.71 12.79
N GLY A 130 0.06 -13.79 11.93
CA GLY A 130 -0.60 -13.39 10.70
C GLY A 130 -1.65 -12.29 10.90
N VAL A 131 -1.78 -11.72 12.10
CA VAL A 131 -2.77 -10.67 12.41
C VAL A 131 -2.14 -9.61 13.30
N ILE A 132 -1.96 -8.40 12.77
CA ILE A 132 -1.46 -7.26 13.54
C ILE A 132 -2.55 -6.79 14.51
N ASN A 133 -2.33 -6.98 15.81
CA ASN A 133 -3.35 -6.69 16.82
C ASN A 133 -2.75 -6.15 18.12
N ILE A 134 -3.56 -6.17 19.19
CA ILE A 134 -3.16 -5.62 20.50
C ILE A 134 -1.99 -6.39 21.13
N VAL A 135 -1.83 -7.67 20.80
CA VAL A 135 -0.72 -8.50 21.28
C VAL A 135 0.61 -7.97 20.74
N ASP A 136 0.66 -7.60 19.47
CA ASP A 136 1.87 -7.01 18.87
C ASP A 136 2.17 -5.63 19.44
N LEU A 137 1.14 -4.78 19.50
CA LEU A 137 1.26 -3.43 20.04
C LEU A 137 1.81 -3.45 21.47
N THR A 138 1.28 -4.34 22.32
CA THR A 138 1.72 -4.46 23.72
C THR A 138 3.10 -5.07 23.84
N SER A 139 3.50 -5.98 22.94
CA SER A 139 4.85 -6.54 22.89
C SER A 139 5.91 -5.48 22.53
N ILE A 140 5.59 -4.60 21.58
CA ILE A 140 6.46 -3.47 21.24
C ILE A 140 6.46 -2.43 22.37
N ALA A 141 5.30 -2.07 22.90
CA ALA A 141 5.18 -1.10 23.99
C ALA A 141 5.90 -1.53 25.28
N ALA A 142 5.99 -2.84 25.55
CA ALA A 142 6.76 -3.36 26.68
C ALA A 142 8.26 -3.05 26.59
N ASN A 143 8.76 -2.70 25.40
CA ASN A 143 10.14 -2.34 25.14
C ASN A 143 10.35 -0.82 24.94
N PHE A 144 9.35 0.01 25.21
CA PHE A 144 9.42 1.47 24.99
C PHE A 144 10.61 2.11 25.71
N GLY A 145 11.37 2.94 25.01
CA GLY A 145 12.58 3.61 25.48
C GLY A 145 13.84 2.73 25.49
N THR A 146 13.77 1.49 25.03
CA THR A 146 14.93 0.58 24.93
C THR A 146 15.49 0.53 23.50
N SER A 147 16.61 -0.18 23.32
CA SER A 147 17.20 -0.50 22.00
C SER A 147 16.90 -1.94 21.56
N ASN A 148 15.77 -2.52 21.99
CA ASN A 148 15.39 -3.87 21.58
C ASN A 148 15.14 -3.91 20.07
N SER A 149 16.06 -4.54 19.33
CA SER A 149 16.05 -4.60 17.86
C SER A 149 14.79 -5.23 17.26
N ALA A 150 14.12 -6.13 17.99
CA ALA A 150 12.89 -6.75 17.52
C ALA A 150 11.68 -5.82 17.64
N ALA A 151 11.68 -4.90 18.62
CA ALA A 151 10.61 -3.92 18.84
C ALA A 151 10.89 -2.56 18.19
N ASP A 152 12.14 -2.29 17.79
CA ASP A 152 12.55 -1.11 17.03
C ASP A 152 12.26 -1.34 15.55
N LEU A 153 11.01 -1.11 15.16
CA LEU A 153 10.49 -1.37 13.83
C LEU A 153 11.05 -0.42 12.77
N THR A 154 11.39 0.80 13.19
CA THR A 154 12.02 1.81 12.34
C THR A 154 13.52 1.59 12.15
N SER A 155 14.14 0.79 13.01
CA SER A 155 15.60 0.58 13.07
C SER A 155 16.36 1.88 13.35
N ASP A 156 15.76 2.81 14.09
CA ASP A 156 16.38 4.08 14.45
C ASP A 156 17.25 3.98 15.72
N GLY A 157 17.27 2.80 16.35
CA GLY A 157 18.05 2.46 17.54
C GLY A 157 17.28 2.65 18.85
N THR A 158 16.04 3.17 18.84
CA THR A 158 15.23 3.37 20.04
C THR A 158 13.77 3.05 19.80
N VAL A 159 13.22 2.09 20.55
CA VAL A 159 11.77 1.82 20.55
C VAL A 159 11.03 3.04 21.10
N ASN A 160 10.28 3.72 20.24
CA ASN A 160 9.59 4.96 20.57
C ASN A 160 8.18 5.02 19.94
N ILE A 161 7.58 6.21 19.92
CA ILE A 161 6.22 6.38 19.44
C ILE A 161 6.09 6.10 17.93
N GLN A 162 7.18 6.22 17.17
CA GLN A 162 7.20 5.90 15.75
C GLN A 162 6.96 4.41 15.50
N ASP A 163 7.57 3.53 16.30
CA ASP A 163 7.36 2.08 16.19
C ASP A 163 5.92 1.69 16.54
N LEU A 164 5.36 2.27 17.60
CA LEU A 164 3.95 2.07 17.95
C LEU A 164 3.00 2.61 16.87
N THR A 165 3.39 3.69 16.19
CA THR A 165 2.60 4.26 15.09
C THR A 165 2.56 3.31 13.89
N LEU A 166 3.65 2.59 13.60
CA LEU A 166 3.66 1.57 12.54
C LEU A 166 2.66 0.45 12.81
N VAL A 167 2.58 -0.03 14.06
CA VAL A 167 1.55 -1.01 14.46
C VAL A 167 0.15 -0.42 14.32
N ALA A 168 -0.06 0.81 14.79
CA ALA A 168 -1.36 1.47 14.74
C ALA A 168 -1.84 1.72 13.30
N LEU A 169 -0.90 1.99 12.37
CA LEU A 169 -1.22 2.17 10.96
C LEU A 169 -1.84 0.90 10.38
N ASP A 170 -1.30 -0.27 10.69
CA ASP A 170 -1.70 -1.54 10.10
C ASP A 170 -2.55 -2.43 11.04
N PHE A 171 -3.10 -1.83 12.09
CA PHE A 171 -3.86 -2.54 13.12
C PHE A 171 -5.12 -3.18 12.55
N GLY A 172 -5.24 -4.50 12.69
CA GLY A 172 -6.35 -5.29 12.19
C GLY A 172 -6.34 -5.52 10.67
N GLU A 173 -5.30 -5.07 9.97
CA GLU A 173 -5.15 -5.29 8.54
C GLU A 173 -4.63 -6.72 8.26
N PRO A 174 -5.01 -7.32 7.12
CA PRO A 174 -4.54 -8.65 6.76
C PRO A 174 -3.04 -8.64 6.47
N VAL A 175 -2.35 -9.67 6.98
CA VAL A 175 -0.96 -9.98 6.61
C VAL A 175 -0.96 -10.99 5.48
N VAL A 176 -0.28 -10.64 4.39
CA VAL A 176 -0.06 -11.49 3.22
C VAL A 176 1.40 -11.87 3.19
N PHE A 177 1.69 -13.15 3.43
CA PHE A 177 3.05 -13.68 3.35
C PHE A 177 3.52 -13.72 1.89
N ALA A 178 4.65 -13.07 1.59
CA ALA A 178 5.26 -13.04 0.27
C ALA A 178 6.15 -14.27 -0.01
#